data_AF-A0AAN5I6H1-F1
#
_entry.id   AF-A0AAN5I6H1-F1
#
_cell.length_a   1.000
_cell.length_b   1.000
_cell.length_c   1.000
_cell.angle_alpha   90.00
_cell.angle_beta   90.00
_cell.angle_gamma   90.00
#
_symmetry.space_group_name_H-M   'P 1'
#
loop_
_entity.id
_entity.type
_entity.pdbx_description
1 polymer ?
#
loop_
_entity_poly.entity_id
_entity_poly.type
_entity_poly.pdbx_seq_one_letter_code
_entity_poly.pdbx_strand_id
1 'polypeptide(L)'
;MSPLFIFILIFSSGESLNKFIKHFEPLHYERTEINRVSRSAEERIHLNFDAYGRDFKLILDRVPEKDSSFLANANIEYENETTTLEWESNIYRGIVADDERSHVYGSIHRGIFEGMIRLSNGEEYWMESSLPYNSTDPFHSFIYSAHEIE
;
A
#
# COMPACT_ATOMS: atom_id res chain seq x y z
N MET A 1 -16.40 37.27 -11.20
CA MET A 1 -15.51 37.37 -10.02
C MET A 1 -15.97 36.32 -9.03
N SER A 2 -15.36 35.15 -9.03
CA SER A 2 -15.59 34.05 -8.09
C SER A 2 -14.39 33.96 -7.14
N PRO A 3 -14.56 33.84 -5.82
CA PRO A 3 -13.42 33.66 -4.95
C PRO A 3 -12.95 32.20 -5.04
N LEU A 4 -11.66 32.02 -5.30
CA LEU A 4 -10.96 30.76 -5.19
C LEU A 4 -10.73 30.51 -3.70
N PHE A 5 -11.43 29.53 -3.11
CA PHE A 5 -11.18 29.10 -1.75
C PHE A 5 -9.95 28.19 -1.74
N ILE A 6 -8.83 28.71 -1.23
CA ILE A 6 -7.62 27.95 -0.99
C ILE A 6 -7.73 27.37 0.43
N PHE A 7 -7.97 26.06 0.53
CA PHE A 7 -7.90 25.35 1.81
C PHE A 7 -6.44 24.96 2.04
N ILE A 8 -5.74 25.73 2.88
CA ILE A 8 -4.44 25.31 3.44
C ILE A 8 -4.76 24.49 4.68
N LEU A 9 -4.68 23.17 4.58
CA LEU A 9 -4.64 22.29 5.76
C LEU A 9 -3.21 22.33 6.31
N ILE A 10 -2.99 23.19 7.31
CA ILE A 10 -1.77 23.15 8.13
C ILE A 10 -1.96 22.01 9.13
N PHE A 11 -1.39 20.84 8.86
CA PHE A 11 -1.28 19.80 9.87
C PHE A 11 -0.11 20.14 10.82
N SER A 12 -0.46 20.35 12.08
CA SER A 12 0.47 20.45 13.21
C SER A 12 1.25 19.14 13.33
N SER A 13 2.56 19.24 13.54
CA SER A 13 3.54 18.15 13.73
C SER A 13 2.97 16.92 14.42
N GLY A 14 2.70 15.87 13.64
CA GLY A 14 2.30 14.55 14.14
C GLY A 14 3.47 13.88 14.86
N GLU A 15 3.19 13.20 15.97
CA GLU A 15 4.10 12.19 16.50
C GLU A 15 4.43 11.23 15.34
N SER A 16 5.71 11.12 14.98
CA SER A 16 6.09 10.31 13.82
C SER A 16 5.70 8.86 14.13
N LEU A 17 4.78 8.32 13.33
CA LEU A 17 4.35 6.94 13.42
C LEU A 17 5.56 5.98 13.39
N ASN A 18 6.58 6.36 12.62
CA ASN A 18 7.90 5.73 12.59
C ASN A 18 8.99 6.81 12.69
N LYS A 19 9.97 6.64 13.58
CA LYS A 19 11.06 7.62 13.82
C LYS A 19 11.97 7.89 12.63
N PHE A 20 11.91 7.07 11.58
CA PHE A 20 12.73 7.19 10.37
C PHE A 20 12.01 7.91 9.23
N ILE A 21 10.71 8.20 9.38
CA ILE A 21 9.88 8.81 8.34
C ILE A 21 9.61 10.26 8.75
N LYS A 22 10.12 11.22 7.97
CA LYS A 22 9.99 12.66 8.24
C LYS A 22 8.57 13.18 8.07
N HIS A 23 7.91 12.69 7.03
CA HIS A 23 6.58 13.10 6.64
C HIS A 23 5.86 11.91 6.03
N PHE A 24 4.56 11.85 6.28
CA PHE A 24 3.65 10.89 5.70
C PHE A 24 2.28 11.54 5.58
N GLU A 25 1.49 11.08 4.63
CA GLU A 25 0.09 11.46 4.50
C GLU A 25 -0.83 10.29 4.89
N PRO A 26 -1.84 10.53 5.74
CA PRO A 26 -2.80 9.50 6.12
C PRO A 26 -3.72 9.16 4.94
N LEU A 27 -4.01 7.88 4.76
CA LEU A 27 -4.85 7.38 3.67
C LEU A 27 -6.19 6.85 4.16
N HIS A 28 -7.22 7.17 3.39
CA HIS A 28 -8.57 6.66 3.54
C HIS A 28 -9.04 6.10 2.19
N TYR A 29 -9.20 4.79 2.10
CA TYR A 29 -9.74 4.13 0.91
C TYR A 29 -10.61 2.94 1.31
N GLU A 30 -11.49 2.48 0.41
CA GLU A 30 -12.31 1.30 0.68
C GLU A 30 -11.42 0.05 0.77
N ARG A 31 -11.47 -0.64 1.92
CA ARG A 31 -10.70 -1.87 2.12
C ARG A 31 -11.12 -2.91 1.09
N THR A 32 -10.15 -3.55 0.46
CA THR A 32 -10.44 -4.53 -0.57
C THR A 32 -10.95 -5.84 0.04
N GLU A 33 -12.16 -6.28 -0.30
CA GLU A 33 -12.69 -7.57 0.13
C GLU A 33 -12.07 -8.73 -0.68
N ILE A 34 -10.89 -9.23 -0.25
CA ILE A 34 -10.15 -10.29 -0.95
C ILE A 34 -10.97 -11.59 -1.08
N ASN A 35 -11.89 -11.87 -0.13
CA ASN A 35 -12.72 -13.09 -0.14
C ASN A 35 -13.68 -13.19 -1.34
N ARG A 36 -14.02 -12.07 -2.00
CA ARG A 36 -14.83 -12.08 -3.23
C ARG A 36 -13.97 -12.26 -4.48
N VAL A 37 -12.80 -11.64 -4.49
CA VAL A 37 -11.83 -11.71 -5.60
C VAL A 37 -11.24 -13.13 -5.75
N SER A 38 -11.07 -13.85 -4.63
CA SER A 38 -10.51 -15.22 -4.57
C SER A 38 -11.22 -16.26 -5.45
N ARG A 39 -12.44 -16.00 -5.95
CA ARG A 39 -13.18 -16.95 -6.81
C ARG A 39 -13.09 -16.67 -8.32
N SER A 40 -12.52 -15.54 -8.74
CA SER A 40 -12.21 -15.31 -10.15
C SER A 40 -10.77 -14.85 -10.27
N ALA A 41 -9.94 -15.62 -10.96
CA ALA A 41 -8.55 -15.26 -11.25
C ALA A 41 -8.43 -14.06 -12.22
N GLU A 42 -9.52 -13.33 -12.48
CA GLU A 42 -9.68 -12.36 -13.57
C GLU A 42 -10.11 -10.96 -13.08
N GLU A 43 -10.47 -10.78 -11.81
CA GLU A 43 -10.93 -9.48 -11.30
C GLU A 43 -9.76 -8.64 -10.77
N ARG A 44 -9.41 -7.57 -11.50
CA ARG A 44 -8.43 -6.56 -11.06
C ARG A 44 -8.91 -5.84 -9.82
N ILE A 45 -7.98 -5.58 -8.91
CA ILE A 45 -8.23 -4.72 -7.76
C ILE A 45 -7.97 -3.28 -8.16
N HIS A 46 -8.95 -2.43 -7.88
CA HIS A 46 -8.85 -0.99 -8.05
C HIS A 46 -8.76 -0.34 -6.67
N LEU A 47 -7.71 0.46 -6.45
CA LEU A 47 -7.47 1.15 -5.19
C LEU A 47 -7.21 2.61 -5.49
N ASN A 48 -8.08 3.49 -4.96
CA ASN A 48 -8.05 4.91 -5.25
C ASN A 48 -7.89 5.73 -3.96
N PHE A 49 -7.01 6.73 -3.97
CA PHE A 49 -6.79 7.65 -2.85
C PHE A 49 -6.06 8.92 -3.32
N ASP A 50 -6.15 9.97 -2.52
CA ASP A 50 -5.41 11.21 -2.73
C ASP A 50 -4.18 11.28 -1.82
N ALA A 51 -3.03 11.64 -2.37
CA ALA A 51 -1.81 11.94 -1.59
C ALA A 51 -0.81 12.81 -2.38
N TYR A 52 0.00 13.62 -1.71
CA TYR A 52 1.04 14.48 -2.31
C TYR A 52 0.49 15.37 -3.44
N GLY A 53 -0.75 15.83 -3.32
CA GLY A 53 -1.43 16.63 -4.35
C GLY A 53 -1.80 15.85 -5.62
N ARG A 54 -1.89 14.52 -5.55
CA ARG A 54 -2.19 13.60 -6.66
C ARG A 54 -3.32 12.63 -6.33
N ASP A 55 -4.19 12.37 -7.30
CA ASP A 55 -5.22 11.32 -7.29
C ASP A 55 -4.60 10.01 -7.82
N PHE A 56 -4.28 9.08 -6.94
CA PHE A 56 -3.73 7.77 -7.29
C PHE A 56 -4.86 6.80 -7.60
N LYS A 57 -4.81 6.19 -8.80
CA LYS A 57 -5.73 5.13 -9.23
C LYS A 57 -4.95 3.87 -9.55
N LEU A 58 -4.72 3.04 -8.55
CA LEU A 58 -3.97 1.80 -8.71
C LEU A 58 -4.86 0.75 -9.37
N ILE A 59 -4.27 0.07 -10.36
CA ILE A 59 -4.86 -1.09 -11.02
C ILE A 59 -3.92 -2.27 -10.75
N LEU A 60 -4.39 -3.22 -9.95
CA LEU A 60 -3.59 -4.30 -9.40
C LEU A 60 -4.07 -5.66 -9.92
N ASP A 61 -3.13 -6.43 -10.47
CA ASP A 61 -3.29 -7.82 -10.85
C ASP A 61 -2.59 -8.72 -9.82
N ARG A 62 -3.25 -9.82 -9.45
CA ARG A 62 -2.65 -10.83 -8.57
C ARG A 62 -1.46 -11.50 -9.26
N VAL A 63 -0.34 -11.63 -8.54
CA VAL A 63 0.82 -12.36 -9.04
C VAL A 63 0.55 -13.87 -8.92
N PRO A 64 0.60 -14.65 -10.02
CA PRO A 64 0.46 -16.10 -9.94
C PRO A 64 1.59 -16.73 -9.14
N GLU A 65 1.30 -17.82 -8.41
CA GLU A 65 2.28 -18.56 -7.59
C GLU A 65 3.55 -18.91 -8.39
N LYS A 66 3.38 -19.43 -9.62
CA LYS A 66 4.49 -19.78 -10.53
C LYS A 66 5.43 -18.61 -10.88
N ASP A 67 4.94 -17.38 -10.76
CA ASP A 67 5.68 -16.16 -11.08
C ASP A 67 6.16 -15.45 -9.79
N SER A 68 5.77 -15.95 -8.61
CA SER A 68 6.22 -15.47 -7.31
C SER A 68 7.56 -16.09 -6.95
N SER A 69 8.58 -15.24 -6.75
CA SER A 69 9.90 -15.68 -6.26
C SER A 69 9.93 -15.94 -4.75
N PHE A 70 8.85 -15.62 -4.02
CA PHE A 70 8.70 -15.93 -2.60
C PHE A 70 8.48 -17.44 -2.44
N LEU A 71 9.40 -18.07 -1.70
CA LEU A 71 9.48 -19.51 -1.50
C LEU A 71 8.11 -20.12 -1.21
N ALA A 72 7.68 -21.03 -2.08
CA ALA A 72 6.64 -21.98 -1.75
C ALA A 72 7.06 -22.69 -0.44
N ASN A 73 6.32 -22.43 0.63
CA ASN A 73 6.46 -23.06 1.94
C ASN A 73 7.77 -22.72 2.67
N ALA A 74 7.89 -21.49 3.16
CA ALA A 74 8.93 -21.17 4.14
C ALA A 74 8.56 -21.81 5.49
N ASN A 75 9.39 -22.75 5.96
CA ASN A 75 9.28 -23.28 7.31
C ASN A 75 10.07 -22.35 8.24
N ILE A 76 9.36 -21.70 9.18
CA ILE A 76 10.01 -21.00 10.29
C ILE A 76 10.14 -22.00 11.43
N GLU A 77 11.38 -22.27 11.84
CA GLU A 77 11.67 -22.99 13.07
C GLU A 77 11.90 -21.99 14.20
N TYR A 78 11.08 -22.06 15.24
CA TYR A 78 11.28 -21.33 16.49
C TYR A 78 10.99 -22.27 17.66
N GLU A 79 11.93 -22.39 18.60
CA GLU A 79 11.78 -23.17 19.85
C GLU A 79 11.21 -24.60 19.68
N ASN A 80 11.71 -25.37 18.70
CA ASN A 80 11.26 -26.73 18.33
C ASN A 80 9.85 -26.82 17.73
N GLU A 81 9.25 -25.70 17.35
CA GLU A 81 8.02 -25.66 16.56
C GLU A 81 8.36 -25.28 15.12
N THR A 82 7.98 -26.14 14.19
CA THR A 82 8.02 -25.84 12.75
C THR A 82 6.66 -25.26 12.36
N THR A 83 6.63 -23.96 12.06
CA THR A 83 5.46 -23.34 11.43
C THR A 83 5.70 -23.28 9.94
N THR A 84 4.87 -23.99 9.17
CA THR A 84 4.81 -23.81 7.72
C THR A 84 4.05 -22.52 7.44
N LEU A 85 4.73 -21.51 6.91
CA LEU A 85 4.06 -20.38 6.30
C LEU A 85 3.43 -20.88 5.01
N GLU A 86 2.09 -21.02 5.00
CA GLU A 86 1.36 -21.23 3.76
C GLU A 86 1.61 -20.03 2.84
N TRP A 87 1.74 -20.30 1.53
CA TRP A 87 1.84 -19.23 0.55
C TRP A 87 0.57 -18.39 0.61
N GLU A 88 0.66 -17.24 1.26
CA GLU A 88 -0.39 -16.24 1.21
C GLU A 88 -0.35 -15.64 -0.19
N SER A 89 -1.32 -16.06 -1.01
CA SER A 89 -1.61 -15.61 -2.38
C SER A 89 -1.88 -14.10 -2.55
N ASN A 90 -1.37 -13.27 -1.66
CA ASN A 90 -1.75 -11.89 -1.43
C ASN A 90 -0.80 -10.89 -2.10
N ILE A 91 0.09 -11.36 -2.99
CA ILE A 91 1.00 -10.49 -3.74
C ILE A 91 0.33 -9.96 -5.00
N TYR A 92 0.49 -8.67 -5.25
CA TYR A 92 -0.07 -7.97 -6.40
C TYR A 92 1.01 -7.13 -7.09
N ARG A 93 0.87 -7.02 -8.41
CA ARG A 93 1.62 -6.08 -9.24
C ARG A 93 0.64 -5.24 -10.04
N GLY A 94 1.03 -4.04 -10.44
CA GLY A 94 0.13 -3.17 -11.16
C GLY A 94 0.77 -1.90 -11.67
N ILE A 95 -0.11 -0.96 -12.03
CA ILE A 95 0.22 0.37 -12.52
C ILE A 95 -0.72 1.40 -11.89
N VAL A 96 -0.37 2.67 -12.02
CA VAL A 96 -1.31 3.77 -11.86
C VAL A 96 -2.01 4.03 -13.20
N ALA A 97 -3.33 4.20 -13.19
CA ALA A 97 -4.15 4.25 -14.40
C ALA A 97 -3.78 5.38 -15.38
N ASP A 98 -3.27 6.50 -14.89
CA ASP A 98 -2.81 7.67 -15.66
C ASP A 98 -1.30 7.64 -15.96
N ASP A 99 -0.58 6.62 -15.51
CA ASP A 99 0.84 6.40 -15.78
C ASP A 99 1.11 4.92 -16.11
N GLU A 100 0.92 4.53 -17.36
CA GLU A 100 1.10 3.14 -17.82
C GLU A 100 2.53 2.60 -17.68
N ARG A 101 3.52 3.47 -17.49
CA ARG A 101 4.93 3.10 -17.28
C ARG A 101 5.32 3.06 -15.80
N SER A 102 4.39 3.37 -14.90
CA SER A 102 4.58 3.18 -13.48
C SER A 102 4.64 1.69 -13.13
N HIS A 103 5.14 1.41 -11.94
CA HIS A 103 5.18 0.08 -11.37
C HIS A 103 4.64 0.13 -9.94
N VAL A 104 3.65 -0.71 -9.67
CA VAL A 104 3.11 -0.91 -8.33
C VAL A 104 3.38 -2.35 -7.93
N TYR A 105 3.89 -2.56 -6.73
CA TYR A 105 4.15 -3.89 -6.21
C TYR A 105 3.91 -3.92 -4.71
N GLY A 106 3.21 -4.94 -4.22
CA GLY A 106 2.90 -5.04 -2.80
C GLY A 106 2.08 -6.26 -2.47
N SER A 107 1.59 -6.29 -1.24
CA SER A 107 0.65 -7.28 -0.76
C SER A 107 -0.64 -6.64 -0.25
N ILE A 108 -1.71 -7.42 -0.20
CA ILE A 108 -2.95 -7.00 0.47
C ILE A 108 -3.27 -7.97 1.59
N HIS A 109 -3.23 -7.50 2.84
CA HIS A 109 -3.60 -8.26 4.01
C HIS A 109 -4.81 -7.63 4.68
N ARG A 110 -5.86 -8.42 4.91
CA ARG A 110 -7.13 -7.94 5.53
C ARG A 110 -7.73 -6.71 4.80
N GLY A 111 -7.54 -6.65 3.49
CA GLY A 111 -8.02 -5.56 2.63
C GLY A 111 -7.20 -4.27 2.68
N ILE A 112 -6.04 -4.28 3.34
CA ILE A 112 -5.08 -3.18 3.38
C ILE A 112 -3.94 -3.50 2.43
N PHE A 113 -3.66 -2.60 1.48
CA PHE A 113 -2.49 -2.69 0.61
C PHE A 113 -1.26 -2.15 1.33
N GLU A 114 -0.17 -2.89 1.25
CA GLU A 114 1.17 -2.51 1.73
C GLU A 114 2.17 -2.77 0.60
N GLY A 115 2.97 -1.77 0.25
CA GLY A 115 3.86 -1.89 -0.90
C GLY A 115 4.40 -0.57 -1.43
N MET A 116 4.92 -0.62 -2.64
CA MET A 116 5.61 0.49 -3.29
C MET A 116 4.89 0.88 -4.59
N ILE A 117 4.89 2.19 -4.85
CA ILE A 117 4.52 2.80 -6.12
C ILE A 117 5.76 3.52 -6.67
N ARG A 118 6.18 3.17 -7.88
CA ARG A 118 7.21 3.89 -8.64
C ARG A 118 6.58 4.49 -9.88
N LEU A 119 6.60 5.82 -9.98
CA LEU A 119 6.10 6.54 -11.14
C LEU A 119 7.14 6.56 -12.26
N SER A 120 6.69 6.81 -13.48
CA SER A 120 7.56 6.86 -14.67
C SER A 120 8.54 8.03 -14.66
N ASN A 121 8.25 9.09 -13.90
CA ASN A 121 9.14 10.21 -13.67
C ASN A 121 10.25 9.92 -12.62
N GLY A 122 10.23 8.74 -12.00
CA GLY A 122 11.21 8.32 -11.00
C GLY A 122 10.80 8.56 -9.55
N GLU A 123 9.66 9.18 -9.27
CA GLU A 123 9.15 9.33 -7.91
C GLU A 123 8.75 7.97 -7.32
N GLU A 124 9.11 7.74 -6.06
CA GLU A 124 8.82 6.51 -5.32
C GLU A 124 8.08 6.81 -4.03
N TYR A 125 7.04 6.02 -3.78
CA TYR A 125 6.21 6.08 -2.59
C TYR A 125 6.03 4.70 -1.98
N TRP A 126 5.91 4.68 -0.65
CA TRP A 126 5.63 3.49 0.13
C TRP A 126 4.30 3.65 0.86
N MET A 127 3.48 2.60 0.85
CA MET A 127 2.22 2.51 1.58
C MET A 127 2.34 1.44 2.66
N GLU A 128 1.91 1.77 3.88
CA GLU A 128 1.96 0.87 5.04
C GLU A 128 0.65 0.90 5.84
N SER A 129 0.38 -0.17 6.59
CA SER A 129 -0.69 -0.24 7.57
C SER A 129 -0.37 0.61 8.81
N SER A 130 -1.36 1.35 9.33
CA SER A 130 -1.21 2.07 10.59
C SER A 130 -1.32 1.16 11.83
N LEU A 131 -1.83 -0.08 11.66
CA LEU A 131 -2.07 -1.03 12.76
C LEU A 131 -0.84 -1.33 13.64
N PRO A 132 0.37 -1.57 13.10
CA PRO A 132 1.55 -1.86 13.92
C PRO A 132 1.95 -0.72 14.85
N TYR A 133 1.51 0.49 14.56
CA TYR A 133 1.92 1.70 15.24
C TYR A 133 0.95 2.13 16.35
N ASN A 134 -0.09 1.32 16.61
CA ASN A 134 -1.08 1.54 17.67
C ASN A 134 -1.63 2.98 17.67
N SER A 135 -1.79 3.57 16.48
CA SER A 135 -2.29 4.93 16.35
C SER A 135 -3.76 4.99 16.78
N THR A 136 -4.10 6.08 17.46
CA THR A 136 -5.50 6.42 17.81
C THR A 136 -6.22 7.14 16.66
N ASP A 137 -5.50 7.43 15.58
CA ASP A 137 -6.00 8.16 14.43
C ASP A 137 -6.93 7.28 13.55
N PRO A 138 -7.90 7.89 12.85
CA PRO A 138 -8.93 7.16 12.12
C PRO A 138 -8.47 6.58 10.78
N PHE A 139 -7.19 6.67 10.42
CA PHE A 139 -6.66 6.15 9.15
C PHE A 139 -6.10 4.74 9.33
N HIS A 140 -6.34 3.87 8.34
CA HIS A 140 -5.87 2.48 8.36
C HIS A 140 -4.55 2.28 7.61
N SER A 141 -4.16 3.26 6.80
CA SER A 141 -2.94 3.25 6.01
C SER A 141 -2.35 4.64 5.93
N PHE A 142 -1.06 4.73 5.65
CA PHE A 142 -0.38 5.98 5.34
C PHE A 142 0.57 5.76 4.18
N ILE A 143 0.95 6.85 3.53
CA ILE A 143 1.90 6.86 2.42
C ILE A 143 3.01 7.85 2.70
N TYR A 144 4.23 7.53 2.28
CA TYR A 144 5.38 8.42 2.39
C TYR A 144 6.25 8.32 1.14
N SER A 145 6.99 9.39 0.84
CA SER A 145 7.95 9.40 -0.25
C SER A 145 9.25 8.71 0.17
N ALA A 146 9.91 8.01 -0.76
CA ALA A 146 11.25 7.47 -0.51
C ALA A 146 12.27 8.56 -0.12
N HIS A 147 12.03 9.83 -0.48
CA HIS A 147 12.86 10.97 -0.09
C HIS A 147 12.72 11.37 1.39
N GLU A 148 11.75 10.81 2.12
CA GLU A 148 11.44 11.15 3.51
C GLU A 148 11.99 10.15 4.52
N ILE A 149 12.75 9.17 4.04
CA ILE A 149 13.47 8.19 4.86
C ILE A 149 14.84 8.76 5.27
N GLU A 150 15.19 8.66 6.55
CA GLU A 150 16.55 8.95 7.09
C GLU A 150 17.49 7.74 7.10
#